data_AF-A0A6A4PST6-F1
#
_entry.id   AF-A0A6A4PST6-F1
#
_cell.length_a   1.000
_cell.length_b   1.000
_cell.length_c   1.000
_cell.angle_alpha   90.00
_cell.angle_beta   90.00
_cell.angle_gamma   90.00
#
_symmetry.space_group_name_H-M   'P 1'
#
loop_
_entity.id
_entity.type
_entity.pdbx_description
1 polymer ?
#
loop_
_entity_poly.entity_id
_entity_poly.type
_entity_poly.pdbx_seq_one_letter_code
_entity_poly.pdbx_strand_id
1 'polypeptide(L)'
;MATNHLTSSHSFKERLDETITSHRNEILALCSRIEAKGKGILHNHQVIAEFEEIPKENTQKLIDGVFGEVLRSTQEVVVLPPFIALAVRPRPGVWEYLRLDVHAIVVDEICATEYLKFKEELVDGSSNGKFMLELDFEPFNASFPRPTLNKSIGNGVEFLNRHLSAKLFHDRESMKALFEFLRLHSYKGKVFFLHILSP
;
A
#
# COMPACT_ATOMS: atom_id res chain seq x y z
N MET A 1 -1.53 17.06 15.35
CA MET A 1 -2.26 17.94 14.41
C MET A 1 -2.85 17.06 13.31
N ALA A 2 -4.11 17.30 12.97
CA ALA A 2 -5.02 16.36 12.33
C ALA A 2 -4.49 15.74 11.02
N THR A 3 -4.36 14.42 11.02
CA THR A 3 -4.33 13.59 9.82
C THR A 3 -5.73 13.62 9.22
N ASN A 4 -5.94 14.48 8.23
CA ASN A 4 -7.15 14.42 7.42
C ASN A 4 -7.13 13.11 6.62
N HIS A 5 -7.67 12.05 7.23
CA HIS A 5 -8.20 10.89 6.52
C HIS A 5 -9.12 11.44 5.43
N LEU A 6 -8.87 11.05 4.18
CA LEU A 6 -9.81 11.29 3.09
C LEU A 6 -11.12 10.57 3.44
N THR A 7 -12.04 11.29 4.06
CA THR A 7 -13.43 10.88 4.22
C THR A 7 -14.13 11.05 2.87
N SER A 8 -14.69 9.93 2.37
CA SER A 8 -15.79 9.81 1.41
C SER A 8 -15.47 8.97 0.17
N SER A 9 -15.27 7.68 0.43
CA SER A 9 -15.76 6.55 -0.35
C SER A 9 -15.93 5.44 0.69
N HIS A 10 -17.02 4.65 0.67
CA HIS A 10 -17.18 3.51 1.58
C HIS A 10 -15.84 2.79 1.75
N SER A 11 -15.39 2.58 3.00
CA SER A 11 -14.09 1.94 3.22
C SER A 11 -14.08 0.60 2.48
N PHE A 12 -12.95 0.23 1.88
CA PHE A 12 -12.84 -1.01 1.12
C PHE A 12 -13.32 -2.23 1.94
N LYS A 13 -13.05 -2.19 3.24
CA LYS A 13 -13.60 -3.12 4.25
C LYS A 13 -15.12 -3.15 4.26
N GLU A 14 -15.82 -2.02 4.37
CA GLU A 14 -17.30 -1.98 4.37
C GLU A 14 -17.89 -2.63 3.11
N ARG A 15 -17.33 -2.32 1.94
CA ARG A 15 -17.78 -2.92 0.66
C ARG A 15 -17.57 -4.44 0.63
N LEU A 16 -16.49 -4.91 1.26
CA LEU A 16 -16.19 -6.33 1.36
C LEU A 16 -17.12 -7.03 2.37
N ASP A 17 -17.38 -6.42 3.53
CA ASP A 17 -18.30 -6.95 4.56
C ASP A 17 -19.73 -7.09 4.03
N GLU A 18 -20.22 -6.12 3.26
CA GLU A 18 -21.51 -6.21 2.56
C GLU A 18 -21.54 -7.40 1.58
N THR A 19 -20.44 -7.61 0.86
CA THR A 19 -20.32 -8.71 -0.12
C THR A 19 -20.25 -10.07 0.57
N ILE A 20 -19.53 -10.15 1.70
CA ILE A 20 -19.44 -11.35 2.54
C ILE A 20 -20.81 -11.72 3.09
N THR A 21 -21.59 -10.73 3.53
CA THR A 21 -22.95 -10.95 4.03
C THR A 21 -23.86 -11.48 2.92
N SER A 22 -23.72 -10.96 1.70
CA SER A 22 -24.56 -11.33 0.55
C SER A 22 -24.22 -12.69 -0.06
N HIS A 23 -22.96 -13.13 0.03
CA HIS A 23 -22.42 -14.32 -0.64
C HIS A 23 -21.57 -15.19 0.30
N ARG A 24 -22.06 -15.36 1.53
CA ARG A 24 -21.32 -16.00 2.63
C ARG A 24 -20.86 -17.42 2.30
N ASN A 25 -21.71 -18.21 1.65
CA ASN A 25 -21.46 -19.64 1.43
C ASN A 25 -20.33 -19.87 0.41
N GLU A 26 -20.33 -19.10 -0.67
CA GLU A 26 -19.33 -19.18 -1.72
C GLU A 26 -17.96 -18.68 -1.23
N ILE A 27 -17.95 -17.59 -0.47
CA ILE A 27 -16.74 -17.03 0.12
C ILE A 27 -16.17 -17.99 1.17
N LEU A 28 -17.03 -18.59 2.01
CA LEU A 28 -16.61 -19.64 2.94
C LEU A 28 -16.02 -20.84 2.21
N ALA A 29 -16.65 -21.29 1.13
CA ALA A 29 -16.16 -22.41 0.33
C ALA A 29 -14.77 -22.11 -0.24
N LEU A 30 -14.53 -20.90 -0.77
CA LEU A 30 -13.20 -20.50 -1.22
C LEU A 30 -12.19 -20.48 -0.07
N CYS A 31 -12.52 -19.83 1.05
CA CYS A 31 -11.60 -19.68 2.18
C CYS A 31 -11.25 -21.05 2.79
N SER A 32 -12.22 -21.96 2.90
CA SER A 32 -12.01 -23.32 3.38
C SER A 32 -11.10 -24.12 2.44
N ARG A 33 -11.24 -23.95 1.12
CA ARG A 33 -10.37 -24.60 0.13
C ARG A 33 -8.94 -24.08 0.20
N ILE A 34 -8.78 -22.76 0.36
CA ILE A 34 -7.49 -22.10 0.57
C ILE A 34 -6.83 -22.62 1.84
N GLU A 35 -7.57 -22.65 2.96
CA GLU A 35 -7.09 -23.17 4.25
C GLU A 35 -6.69 -24.65 4.15
N ALA A 36 -7.47 -25.46 3.41
CA ALA A 36 -7.20 -26.88 3.20
C ALA A 36 -5.91 -27.18 2.44
N LYS A 37 -5.31 -26.19 1.75
CA LYS A 37 -3.95 -26.32 1.19
C LYS A 37 -2.87 -26.38 2.26
N GLY A 38 -3.21 -26.03 3.49
CA GLY A 38 -2.32 -26.02 4.63
C GLY A 38 -1.50 -24.74 4.73
N LYS A 39 -0.66 -24.71 5.77
CA LYS A 39 0.21 -23.59 6.10
C LYS A 39 1.13 -23.27 4.92
N GLY A 40 1.05 -22.06 4.35
CA GLY A 40 1.87 -21.66 3.22
C GLY A 40 1.55 -20.29 2.64
N ILE A 41 2.15 -19.98 1.48
CA ILE A 41 1.84 -18.79 0.68
C ILE A 41 1.26 -19.27 -0.66
N LEU A 42 0.15 -18.66 -1.07
CA LEU A 42 -0.46 -18.83 -2.37
C LEU A 42 -0.33 -17.52 -3.14
N HIS A 43 0.06 -17.60 -4.41
CA HIS A 43 0.06 -16.46 -5.31
C HIS A 43 -1.29 -16.34 -6.02
N ASN A 44 -1.58 -15.17 -6.57
CA ASN A 44 -2.82 -14.85 -7.27
C ASN A 44 -3.37 -15.98 -8.18
N HIS A 45 -2.54 -16.52 -9.07
CA HIS A 45 -2.96 -17.59 -10.00
C HIS A 45 -3.50 -18.87 -9.32
N GLN A 46 -2.97 -19.24 -8.14
CA GLN A 46 -3.43 -20.39 -7.37
C GLN A 46 -4.75 -20.08 -6.68
N VAL A 47 -4.91 -18.86 -6.18
CA VAL A 47 -6.16 -18.39 -5.58
C VAL A 47 -7.28 -18.37 -6.61
N ILE A 48 -6.99 -17.90 -7.84
CA ILE A 48 -7.94 -17.91 -8.94
C ILE A 48 -8.31 -19.35 -9.33
N ALA A 49 -7.34 -20.26 -9.42
CA ALA A 49 -7.62 -21.67 -9.72
C ALA A 49 -8.57 -22.31 -8.69
N GLU A 50 -8.39 -22.04 -7.40
CA GLU A 50 -9.30 -22.53 -6.36
C GLU A 50 -10.71 -21.92 -6.46
N PHE A 51 -10.81 -20.69 -6.95
CA PHE A 51 -12.09 -20.03 -7.17
C PHE A 51 -12.84 -20.58 -8.40
N GLU A 52 -12.13 -20.91 -9.48
CA GLU A 52 -12.73 -21.47 -10.71
C GLU A 52 -13.34 -22.87 -10.50
N GLU A 53 -12.86 -23.60 -9.49
CA GLU A 53 -13.37 -24.90 -9.09
C GLU A 53 -14.70 -24.83 -8.30
N ILE A 54 -15.18 -23.62 -7.96
CA ILE A 54 -16.50 -23.42 -7.35
C ILE A 54 -17.55 -23.37 -8.48
N PRO A 55 -18.71 -24.04 -8.35
CA PRO A 55 -19.73 -24.10 -9.40
C PRO A 55 -20.12 -22.74 -9.97
N LYS A 56 -20.09 -22.61 -11.31
CA LYS A 56 -20.30 -21.35 -12.07
C LYS A 56 -21.64 -20.67 -11.78
N GLU A 57 -22.66 -21.44 -11.50
CA GLU A 57 -24.02 -20.97 -11.18
C GLU A 57 -24.04 -20.05 -9.94
N ASN A 58 -23.07 -20.24 -9.02
CA ASN A 58 -22.94 -19.45 -7.80
C ASN A 58 -21.85 -18.35 -7.91
N THR A 59 -20.87 -18.50 -8.80
CA THR A 59 -19.71 -17.58 -8.88
C THR A 59 -19.87 -16.42 -9.86
N GLN A 60 -20.79 -16.49 -10.83
CA GLN A 60 -20.92 -15.43 -11.84
C GLN A 60 -21.21 -14.05 -11.23
N LYS A 61 -22.09 -13.98 -10.23
CA LYS A 61 -22.41 -12.73 -9.51
C LYS A 61 -21.25 -12.21 -8.65
N LEU A 62 -20.38 -13.10 -8.18
CA LEU A 62 -19.19 -12.77 -7.39
C LEU A 62 -18.06 -12.20 -8.24
N ILE A 63 -17.86 -12.76 -9.45
CA ILE A 63 -16.85 -12.31 -10.42
C ILE A 63 -17.09 -10.87 -10.85
N ASP A 64 -18.37 -10.55 -11.09
CA ASP A 64 -18.80 -9.24 -11.57
C ASP A 64 -18.91 -8.20 -10.43
N GLY A 65 -18.84 -8.66 -9.18
CA GLY A 65 -18.92 -7.83 -7.97
C GLY A 65 -17.59 -7.39 -7.38
N VAL A 66 -17.67 -6.80 -6.17
CA VAL A 66 -16.50 -6.31 -5.41
C VAL A 66 -15.54 -7.45 -5.07
N PHE A 67 -16.05 -8.63 -4.72
CA PHE A 67 -15.22 -9.78 -4.40
C PHE A 67 -14.32 -10.21 -5.57
N GLY A 68 -14.84 -10.21 -6.80
CA GLY A 68 -14.04 -10.46 -7.99
C GLY A 68 -12.94 -9.43 -8.20
N GLU A 69 -13.20 -8.15 -7.89
CA GLU A 69 -12.17 -7.10 -7.90
C GLU A 69 -11.07 -7.37 -6.87
N VAL A 70 -11.44 -7.79 -5.65
CA VAL A 70 -10.49 -8.20 -4.60
C VAL A 70 -9.63 -9.37 -5.05
N LEU A 71 -10.24 -10.44 -5.57
CA LEU A 71 -9.51 -11.62 -6.03
C LEU A 71 -8.52 -11.29 -7.15
N ARG A 72 -8.94 -10.49 -8.14
CA ARG A 72 -8.07 -10.06 -9.25
C ARG A 72 -6.93 -9.16 -8.77
N SER A 73 -7.16 -8.36 -7.74
CA SER A 73 -6.19 -7.41 -7.19
C SER A 73 -5.28 -8.02 -6.13
N THR A 74 -5.64 -9.17 -5.57
CA THR A 74 -4.86 -9.90 -4.56
C THR A 74 -3.55 -10.38 -5.15
N GLN A 75 -2.42 -9.98 -4.58
CA GLN A 75 -1.10 -10.36 -5.07
C GLN A 75 -0.64 -11.70 -4.48
N GLU A 76 -0.89 -11.88 -3.18
CA GLU A 76 -0.57 -13.10 -2.44
C GLU A 76 -1.54 -13.28 -1.27
N VAL A 77 -1.71 -14.53 -0.87
CA VAL A 77 -2.48 -14.97 0.30
C VAL A 77 -1.57 -15.83 1.16
N VAL A 78 -1.45 -15.46 2.43
CA VAL A 78 -0.71 -16.23 3.44
C VAL A 78 -1.73 -17.02 4.24
N VAL A 79 -1.47 -18.31 4.42
CA VAL A 79 -2.35 -19.24 5.12
C VAL A 79 -1.69 -19.68 6.41
N LEU A 80 -2.28 -19.31 7.54
CA LEU A 80 -1.90 -19.74 8.88
C LEU A 80 -3.19 -20.09 9.64
N PRO A 81 -3.65 -21.36 9.56
CA PRO A 81 -4.94 -21.76 10.11
C PRO A 81 -5.10 -21.34 11.59
N PRO A 82 -6.26 -20.78 11.98
CA PRO A 82 -7.51 -20.65 11.21
C PRO A 82 -7.61 -19.38 10.34
N PHE A 83 -6.52 -18.63 10.19
CA PHE A 83 -6.50 -17.33 9.54
C PHE A 83 -5.91 -17.41 8.13
N ILE A 84 -6.45 -16.59 7.24
CA ILE A 84 -5.83 -16.26 5.95
C ILE A 84 -5.61 -14.77 5.88
N ALA A 85 -4.45 -14.34 5.39
CA ALA A 85 -4.14 -12.93 5.20
C ALA A 85 -3.90 -12.61 3.73
N LEU A 86 -4.59 -11.61 3.20
CA LEU A 86 -4.54 -11.20 1.80
C LEU A 86 -3.76 -9.89 1.68
N ALA A 87 -2.81 -9.84 0.74
CA ALA A 87 -2.21 -8.58 0.29
C ALA A 87 -2.89 -8.15 -1.02
N VAL A 88 -3.75 -7.14 -0.93
CA VAL A 88 -4.53 -6.62 -2.06
C VAL A 88 -3.85 -5.39 -2.61
N ARG A 89 -3.73 -5.31 -3.94
CA ARG A 89 -3.14 -4.18 -4.65
C ARG A 89 -4.13 -3.62 -5.67
N PRO A 90 -5.11 -2.80 -5.25
CA PRO A 90 -6.13 -2.27 -6.15
C PRO A 90 -5.55 -1.40 -7.27
N ARG A 91 -4.47 -0.66 -6.97
CA ARG A 91 -3.80 0.23 -7.92
C ARG A 91 -2.29 0.26 -7.69
N PRO A 92 -1.47 0.63 -8.68
CA PRO A 92 -0.03 0.79 -8.49
C PRO A 92 0.30 1.76 -7.33
N GLY A 93 1.05 1.27 -6.35
CA GLY A 93 1.45 2.05 -5.18
C GLY A 93 0.43 2.12 -4.05
N VAL A 94 -0.73 1.46 -4.19
CA VAL A 94 -1.75 1.35 -3.15
C VAL A 94 -1.87 -0.11 -2.73
N TRP A 95 -1.73 -0.36 -1.43
CA TRP A 95 -1.83 -1.68 -0.83
C TRP A 95 -2.82 -1.64 0.33
N GLU A 96 -3.58 -2.71 0.44
CA GLU A 96 -4.53 -2.97 1.53
C GLU A 96 -4.29 -4.39 2.01
N TYR A 97 -4.22 -4.58 3.33
CA TYR A 97 -3.96 -5.88 3.92
C TYR A 97 -5.17 -6.30 4.73
N LEU A 98 -5.63 -7.51 4.47
CA LEU A 98 -6.81 -8.07 5.12
C LEU A 98 -6.43 -9.35 5.83
N ARG A 99 -7.04 -9.61 6.98
CA ARG A 99 -7.02 -10.90 7.66
C ARG A 99 -8.44 -11.41 7.77
N LEU A 100 -8.65 -12.66 7.40
CA LEU A 100 -9.95 -13.33 7.48
C LEU A 100 -9.83 -14.54 8.41
N ASP A 101 -10.75 -14.64 9.38
CA ASP A 101 -10.97 -15.85 10.16
C ASP A 101 -11.91 -16.78 9.36
N VAL A 102 -11.41 -17.94 8.95
CA VAL A 102 -12.16 -18.85 8.07
C VAL A 102 -13.39 -19.43 8.78
N HIS A 103 -13.33 -19.64 10.09
CA HIS A 103 -14.42 -20.22 10.86
C HIS A 103 -15.49 -19.19 11.23
N ALA A 104 -15.07 -17.97 11.61
CA ALA A 104 -15.99 -16.91 11.98
C ALA A 104 -16.53 -16.12 10.76
N ILE A 105 -15.81 -16.16 9.63
CA ILE A 105 -16.05 -15.32 8.44
C ILE A 105 -16.09 -13.84 8.82
N VAL A 106 -15.06 -13.43 9.57
CA VAL A 106 -14.85 -12.03 9.96
C VAL A 106 -13.60 -11.55 9.26
N VAL A 107 -13.69 -10.34 8.68
CA VAL A 107 -12.57 -9.68 8.03
C VAL A 107 -12.11 -8.49 8.87
N ASP A 108 -10.81 -8.48 9.14
CA ASP A 108 -10.09 -7.37 9.74
C ASP A 108 -9.21 -6.73 8.68
N GLU A 109 -9.24 -5.41 8.61
CA GLU A 109 -8.18 -4.66 7.94
C GLU A 109 -6.99 -4.59 8.90
N ILE A 110 -5.81 -4.94 8.42
CA ILE A 110 -4.58 -4.96 9.20
C ILE A 110 -3.54 -4.04 8.56
N CYS A 111 -2.56 -3.59 9.34
CA CYS A 111 -1.45 -2.79 8.82
C CYS A 111 -0.38 -3.66 8.16
N ALA A 112 0.54 -3.02 7.42
CA ALA A 112 1.68 -3.69 6.80
C ALA A 112 2.53 -4.46 7.83
N THR A 113 2.75 -3.89 9.02
CA THR A 113 3.48 -4.52 10.10
C THR A 113 2.83 -5.82 10.57
N GLU A 114 1.51 -5.82 10.76
CA GLU A 114 0.75 -7.02 11.16
C GLU A 114 0.78 -8.09 10.06
N TYR A 115 0.66 -7.68 8.80
CA TYR A 115 0.76 -8.60 7.66
C TYR A 115 2.15 -9.24 7.55
N LEU A 116 3.21 -8.47 7.75
CA LEU A 116 4.59 -8.99 7.73
C LEU A 116 4.84 -9.94 8.90
N LYS A 117 4.33 -9.63 10.10
CA LYS A 117 4.38 -10.56 11.25
C LYS A 117 3.70 -11.88 10.94
N PHE A 118 2.57 -11.84 10.23
CA PHE A 118 1.89 -13.06 9.78
C PHE A 118 2.76 -13.91 8.82
N LYS A 119 3.58 -13.27 7.97
CA LYS A 119 4.56 -13.97 7.12
C LYS A 119 5.74 -14.52 7.91
N GLU A 120 6.21 -13.82 8.93
CA GLU A 120 7.28 -14.29 9.82
C GLU A 120 6.83 -15.54 10.59
N GLU A 121 5.61 -15.53 11.15
CA GLU A 121 5.03 -16.68 11.85
C GLU A 121 4.89 -17.92 10.96
N LEU A 122 4.80 -17.72 9.65
CA LEU A 122 4.81 -18.81 8.69
C LEU A 122 6.10 -19.63 8.77
N VAL A 123 7.24 -18.95 8.92
CA VAL A 123 8.57 -19.57 8.92
C VAL A 123 9.01 -19.92 10.33
N ASP A 124 8.95 -18.96 11.24
CA ASP A 124 9.56 -19.06 12.57
C ASP A 124 8.59 -19.56 13.66
N GLY A 125 7.29 -19.65 13.35
CA GLY A 125 6.25 -19.93 14.35
C GLY A 125 5.99 -18.70 15.24
N SER A 126 5.51 -18.89 16.48
CA SER A 126 5.22 -17.74 17.36
C SER A 126 6.50 -17.01 17.73
N SER A 127 6.63 -15.76 17.28
CA SER A 127 7.81 -14.94 17.50
C SER A 127 7.95 -14.52 18.97
N ASN A 128 9.12 -14.76 19.56
CA ASN A 128 9.44 -14.37 20.96
C ASN A 128 10.17 -13.02 21.07
N GLY A 129 10.32 -12.30 19.96
CA GLY A 129 11.09 -11.05 19.88
C GLY A 129 10.26 -9.83 20.23
N LYS A 130 10.11 -9.50 21.53
CA LYS A 130 9.37 -8.31 22.01
C LYS A 130 9.84 -6.98 21.38
N PHE A 131 11.06 -6.93 20.85
CA PHE A 131 11.67 -5.75 20.23
C PHE A 131 12.34 -6.10 18.89
N MET A 132 11.55 -6.56 17.93
CA MET A 132 12.03 -6.75 16.56
C MET A 132 12.26 -5.39 15.89
N LEU A 133 13.36 -5.26 15.15
CA LEU A 133 13.69 -4.03 14.44
C LEU A 133 12.76 -3.85 13.23
N GLU A 134 11.97 -2.78 13.22
CA GLU A 134 11.14 -2.38 12.08
C GLU A 134 11.81 -1.20 11.36
N LEU A 135 12.05 -1.35 10.05
CA LEU A 135 12.63 -0.28 9.22
C LEU A 135 11.52 0.58 8.62
N ASP A 136 11.24 1.72 9.25
CA ASP A 136 10.25 2.69 8.77
C ASP A 136 10.90 3.98 8.25
N PHE A 137 10.73 4.23 6.94
CA PHE A 137 11.22 5.43 6.26
C PHE A 137 10.12 6.49 6.04
N GLU A 138 8.87 6.19 6.37
CA GLU A 138 7.76 7.13 6.16
C GLU A 138 7.94 8.45 6.92
N PRO A 139 8.32 8.45 8.22
CA PRO A 139 8.53 9.68 8.99
C PRO A 139 9.64 10.58 8.41
N PHE A 140 10.68 9.99 7.82
CA PHE A 140 11.82 10.73 7.25
C PHE A 140 11.48 11.44 5.94
N ASN A 141 10.38 11.05 5.29
CA ASN A 141 9.94 11.62 4.01
C ASN A 141 8.73 12.57 4.16
N ALA A 142 8.25 12.82 5.38
CA ALA A 142 7.05 13.61 5.64
C ALA A 142 7.17 15.08 5.19
N SER A 143 8.39 15.61 5.08
CA SER A 143 8.63 16.98 4.60
C SER A 143 8.44 17.14 3.09
N PHE A 144 8.40 16.04 2.34
CA PHE A 144 8.22 16.07 0.88
C PHE A 144 6.78 15.74 0.51
N PRO A 145 6.11 16.58 -0.29
CA PRO A 145 4.77 16.25 -0.76
C PRO A 145 4.82 15.01 -1.65
N ARG A 146 3.89 14.07 -1.44
CA ARG A 146 3.81 12.84 -2.23
C ARG A 146 2.76 12.99 -3.34
N PRO A 147 3.12 12.77 -4.61
CA PRO A 147 2.13 12.73 -5.67
C PRO A 147 1.24 11.48 -5.52
N THR A 148 -0.09 11.67 -5.61
CA THR A 148 -1.08 10.58 -5.48
C THR A 148 -1.62 10.08 -6.83
N LEU A 149 -1.28 10.78 -7.92
CA LEU A 149 -1.74 10.43 -9.26
C LEU A 149 -0.78 9.43 -9.91
N ASN A 150 -1.31 8.33 -10.45
CA ASN A 150 -0.51 7.29 -11.12
C ASN A 150 0.40 7.84 -12.22
N LYS A 151 -0.03 8.85 -12.98
CA LYS A 151 0.77 9.50 -14.02
C LYS A 151 2.04 10.19 -13.51
N SER A 152 2.13 10.44 -12.21
CA SER A 152 3.28 11.07 -11.59
C SER A 152 4.37 10.06 -11.21
N ILE A 153 4.06 8.76 -11.21
CA ILE A 153 5.05 7.71 -10.95
C ILE A 153 6.10 7.76 -12.06
N GLY A 154 7.38 7.86 -11.70
CA GLY A 154 8.49 8.05 -12.63
C GLY A 154 8.75 9.51 -13.04
N ASN A 155 7.83 10.43 -12.74
CA ASN A 155 7.91 11.85 -13.13
C ASN A 155 8.21 12.79 -11.94
N GLY A 156 9.09 12.33 -11.03
CA GLY A 156 9.38 13.02 -9.77
C GLY A 156 9.98 14.43 -9.94
N VAL A 157 10.83 14.63 -10.96
CA VAL A 157 11.44 15.94 -11.24
C VAL A 157 10.39 16.97 -11.66
N GLU A 158 9.41 16.60 -12.48
CA GLU A 158 8.33 17.51 -12.88
C GLU A 158 7.48 17.94 -11.67
N PHE A 159 7.17 16.99 -10.80
CA PHE A 159 6.44 17.26 -9.57
C PHE A 159 7.24 18.19 -8.64
N LEU A 160 8.53 17.90 -8.46
CA LEU A 160 9.44 18.71 -7.66
C LEU A 160 9.60 20.12 -8.24
N ASN A 161 9.74 20.25 -9.55
CA ASN A 161 9.83 21.56 -10.23
C ASN A 161 8.58 22.39 -9.97
N ARG A 162 7.38 21.80 -10.08
CA ARG A 162 6.14 22.51 -9.75
C ARG A 162 6.10 22.94 -8.28
N HIS A 163 6.52 22.07 -7.37
CA HIS A 163 6.56 22.37 -5.94
C HIS A 163 7.56 23.48 -5.60
N LEU A 164 8.79 23.39 -6.13
CA LEU A 164 9.83 24.40 -5.94
C LEU A 164 9.42 25.74 -6.54
N SER A 165 8.88 25.76 -7.75
CA SER A 165 8.36 26.98 -8.38
C SER A 165 7.33 27.65 -7.46
N ALA A 166 6.32 26.90 -6.99
CA ALA A 166 5.31 27.45 -6.08
C ALA A 166 5.94 28.01 -4.78
N LYS A 167 6.90 27.31 -4.18
CA LYS A 167 7.60 27.75 -2.97
C LYS A 167 8.41 29.02 -3.20
N LEU A 168 9.18 29.08 -4.28
CA LEU A 168 10.01 30.23 -4.68
C LEU A 168 9.19 31.50 -4.93
N PHE A 169 7.96 31.37 -5.44
CA PHE A 169 7.07 32.52 -5.67
C PHE A 169 6.46 33.12 -4.39
N HIS A 170 6.28 32.31 -3.33
CA HIS A 170 5.54 32.74 -2.14
C HIS A 170 6.43 33.12 -0.95
N ASP A 171 7.69 32.71 -0.94
CA ASP A 171 8.58 32.87 0.21
C ASP A 171 9.90 33.55 -0.16
N ARG A 172 10.12 34.76 0.39
CA ARG A 172 11.37 35.52 0.18
C ARG A 172 12.59 34.80 0.75
N GLU A 173 12.44 34.01 1.82
CA GLU A 173 13.53 33.21 2.39
C GLU A 173 13.90 32.04 1.46
N SER A 174 12.93 31.48 0.73
CA SER A 174 13.21 30.41 -0.24
C SER A 174 14.06 30.90 -1.43
N MET A 175 13.91 32.15 -1.85
CA MET A 175 14.75 32.77 -2.90
C MET A 175 16.20 32.97 -2.44
N LYS A 176 16.45 33.12 -1.14
CA LYS A 176 17.79 33.22 -0.58
C LYS A 176 18.59 31.94 -0.85
N ALA A 177 17.97 30.77 -0.80
CA ALA A 177 18.64 29.51 -1.10
C ALA A 177 19.14 29.46 -2.56
N LEU A 178 18.33 29.96 -3.51
CA LEU A 178 18.74 30.06 -4.92
C LEU A 178 19.89 31.07 -5.11
N PHE A 179 19.79 32.24 -4.44
CA PHE A 179 20.86 33.24 -4.47
C PHE A 179 22.19 32.67 -3.93
N GLU A 180 22.16 32.02 -2.76
CA GLU A 180 23.34 31.41 -2.15
C GLU A 180 23.93 30.30 -3.02
N PHE A 181 23.08 29.45 -3.62
CA PHE A 181 23.53 28.42 -4.56
C PHE A 181 24.30 29.03 -5.73
N LEU A 182 23.79 30.09 -6.36
CA LEU A 182 24.45 30.76 -7.48
C LEU A 182 25.72 31.51 -7.06
N ARG A 183 25.73 32.11 -5.87
CA ARG A 183 26.88 32.83 -5.29
C ARG A 183 28.05 31.91 -4.98
N LEU A 184 27.79 30.73 -4.42
CA LEU A 184 28.82 29.77 -4.02
C LEU A 184 29.33 28.91 -5.19
N HIS A 185 28.63 28.94 -6.32
CA HIS A 185 28.97 28.08 -7.46
C HIS A 185 30.30 28.50 -8.11
N SER A 186 31.31 27.64 -7.96
CA SER A 186 32.64 27.85 -8.52
C SER A 186 33.23 26.53 -9.02
N TYR A 187 34.14 26.62 -10.00
CA TYR A 187 34.95 25.50 -10.46
C TYR A 187 36.39 25.95 -10.59
N LYS A 188 37.30 25.16 -10.01
CA LYS A 188 38.73 25.46 -9.98
C LYS A 188 39.03 26.88 -9.47
N GLY A 189 38.32 27.30 -8.41
CA GLY A 189 38.48 28.60 -7.79
C GLY A 189 37.91 29.80 -8.56
N LYS A 190 37.25 29.59 -9.70
CA LYS A 190 36.56 30.65 -10.46
C LYS A 190 35.07 30.59 -10.21
N VAL A 191 34.50 31.71 -9.76
CA VAL A 191 33.05 31.90 -9.61
C VAL A 191 32.40 32.01 -11.00
N PHE A 192 31.22 31.42 -11.19
CA PHE A 192 30.52 31.43 -12.49
C PHE A 192 29.36 32.40 -12.61
N PHE A 193 28.51 32.50 -11.59
CA PHE A 193 27.22 33.16 -11.73
C PHE A 193 27.20 34.53 -11.06
N LEU A 194 27.29 34.59 -9.73
CA LEU A 194 27.17 35.84 -8.97
C LEU A 194 28.49 36.20 -8.30
N HIS A 195 29.09 37.31 -8.71
CA HIS A 195 30.23 37.90 -8.03
C HIS A 195 29.77 38.83 -6.91
N ILE A 196 30.41 38.72 -5.75
CA ILE A 196 30.34 39.77 -4.74
C ILE A 196 31.39 40.81 -5.18
N LEU A 197 30.94 41.94 -5.74
CA LEU A 197 31.80 43.11 -5.87
C LEU A 197 32.09 43.58 -4.43
N SER A 198 33.32 43.38 -3.97
CA SER A 198 33.80 44.08 -2.78
C SER A 198 33.74 45.58 -3.05
N PRO A 199 33.22 46.40 -2.10
CA PRO A 199 33.22 47.85 -2.24
C PRO A 199 34.64 48.42 -2.32
#